data_AF-A0A5J6WQ46-F1
#
_entry.id   AF-A0A5J6WQ46-F1
#
_cell.length_a   1.000
_cell.length_b   1.000
_cell.length_c   1.000
_cell.angle_alpha   90.00
_cell.angle_beta   90.00
_cell.angle_gamma   90.00
#
_symmetry.space_group_name_H-M   'P 1'
#
loop_
_entity.id
_entity.type
_entity.pdbx_description
1 polymer ?
#
loop_
_entity_poly.entity_id
_entity_poly.type
_entity_poly.pdbx_seq_one_letter_code
_entity_poly.pdbx_strand_id
1 'polypeptide(L)'
;MNSRLKCTATALVLFLSGCSAKTETIEIINPTDFIDNTAAVNTIDTINNSQLIGVTGFDIMLNNAPAVGVAIGIVPRVNNEPSSQNFVEVTTLRSLIAADTTITATANNNANISISTYWRDQRYVQSTAHDTHVTLRILSLDRLSKTGFISVQARLVDLDSGEFIHVEQEQVVITGQDFINLVGR
;
A
#
# COMPACT_ATOMS: atom_id res chain seq x y z
N MET A 1 -4.77 47.84 5.47
CA MET A 1 -5.22 46.54 6.02
C MET A 1 -6.32 46.00 5.12
N ASN A 2 -6.19 44.71 4.78
CA ASN A 2 -6.67 44.09 3.55
C ASN A 2 -8.19 44.04 3.36
N SER A 3 -8.62 44.56 2.22
CA SER A 3 -9.89 44.31 1.54
C SER A 3 -9.76 43.09 0.61
N ARG A 4 -10.65 42.09 0.71
CA ARG A 4 -10.90 41.06 -0.33
C ARG A 4 -12.37 40.63 -0.27
N LEU A 5 -13.18 41.08 -1.23
CA LEU A 5 -13.55 40.42 -2.50
C LEU A 5 -14.71 39.43 -2.31
N LYS A 6 -15.94 39.94 -2.55
CA LYS A 6 -17.12 39.12 -2.84
C LYS A 6 -17.04 38.74 -4.32
N CYS A 7 -16.92 37.44 -4.60
CA CYS A 7 -17.06 36.92 -5.96
C CYS A 7 -18.52 36.57 -6.19
N THR A 8 -19.20 37.40 -6.96
CA THR A 8 -20.47 37.10 -7.61
C THR A 8 -20.15 36.43 -8.94
N ALA A 9 -20.58 35.18 -9.14
CA ALA A 9 -20.60 34.56 -10.45
C ALA A 9 -22.06 34.42 -10.90
N THR A 10 -22.45 35.31 -11.81
CA THR A 10 -23.70 35.26 -12.56
C THR A 10 -23.47 34.37 -13.77
N ALA A 11 -24.23 33.29 -13.91
CA ALA A 11 -24.37 32.58 -15.18
C ALA A 11 -25.82 32.70 -15.64
N LEU A 12 -25.99 33.53 -16.67
CA LEU A 12 -27.20 33.75 -17.45
C LEU A 12 -27.27 32.66 -18.53
N VAL A 13 -28.32 31.83 -18.52
CA VAL A 13 -28.75 31.09 -19.71
C VAL A 13 -30.26 31.24 -19.84
N LEU A 14 -30.68 32.01 -20.84
CA LEU A 14 -32.04 32.06 -21.37
C LEU A 14 -32.03 31.30 -22.70
N PHE A 15 -32.94 30.33 -22.89
CA PHE A 15 -33.98 30.36 -23.92
C PHE A 15 -34.90 29.13 -23.83
N LEU A 16 -36.13 29.38 -23.37
CA LEU A 16 -37.44 28.93 -23.87
C LEU A 16 -37.60 27.48 -24.40
N SER A 17 -38.29 26.64 -23.63
CA SER A 17 -39.67 26.18 -23.94
C SER A 17 -40.22 25.37 -22.76
N GLY A 18 -41.51 25.53 -22.51
CA GLY A 18 -42.10 25.39 -21.17
C GLY A 18 -42.06 24.00 -20.54
N CYS A 19 -41.81 23.98 -19.23
CA CYS A 19 -42.49 23.09 -18.29
C CYS A 19 -42.46 23.69 -16.90
N SER A 20 -43.57 23.51 -16.18
CA SER A 20 -43.88 24.05 -14.85
C SER A 20 -42.77 23.81 -13.83
N ALA A 21 -42.27 24.88 -13.21
CA ALA A 21 -41.28 24.81 -12.14
C ALA A 21 -41.95 24.33 -10.84
N LYS A 22 -41.67 23.10 -10.45
CA LYS A 22 -41.95 22.59 -9.10
C LYS A 22 -40.65 22.72 -8.31
N THR A 23 -40.65 23.62 -7.32
CA THR A 23 -39.54 23.80 -6.38
C THR A 23 -39.52 22.58 -5.45
N GLU A 24 -38.56 21.70 -5.62
CA GLU A 24 -38.30 20.60 -4.69
C GLU A 24 -37.18 21.01 -3.74
N THR A 25 -37.51 21.06 -2.46
CA THR A 25 -36.56 21.28 -1.37
C THR A 25 -35.66 20.05 -1.29
N ILE A 26 -34.35 20.22 -1.47
CA ILE A 26 -33.38 19.16 -1.23
C ILE A 26 -33.17 19.08 0.29
N GLU A 27 -33.73 18.06 0.93
CA GLU A 27 -33.37 17.72 2.30
C GLU A 27 -31.95 17.12 2.30
N ILE A 28 -31.04 17.76 3.04
CA ILE A 28 -29.71 17.24 3.30
C ILE A 28 -29.88 16.14 4.36
N ILE A 29 -29.80 14.88 3.95
CA ILE A 29 -29.81 13.74 4.85
C ILE A 29 -28.44 13.72 5.56
N ASN A 30 -28.45 13.76 6.90
CA ASN A 30 -27.24 13.59 7.70
C ASN A 30 -26.65 12.18 7.45
N PRO A 31 -25.32 12.04 7.33
CA PRO A 31 -24.69 10.80 6.86
C PRO A 31 -24.69 9.62 7.87
N THR A 32 -25.56 9.60 8.87
CA THR A 32 -25.64 8.50 9.85
C THR A 32 -26.73 7.47 9.60
N ASP A 33 -27.58 7.65 8.60
CA ASP A 33 -28.71 6.73 8.37
C ASP A 33 -28.54 5.93 7.07
N PHE A 34 -27.60 4.99 7.05
CA PHE A 34 -27.64 3.86 6.10
C PHE A 34 -26.87 2.66 6.66
N ILE A 35 -27.58 1.76 7.34
CA ILE A 35 -27.16 0.37 7.50
C ILE A 35 -28.37 -0.48 7.12
N ASP A 36 -28.31 -1.11 5.96
CA ASP A 36 -28.98 -2.39 5.73
C ASP A 36 -28.01 -3.35 5.06
N ASN A 37 -27.98 -4.56 5.61
CA ASN A 37 -27.01 -5.62 5.41
C ASN A 37 -27.37 -6.40 4.15
N THR A 38 -26.43 -6.62 3.23
CA THR A 38 -26.46 -7.83 2.39
C THR A 38 -25.06 -8.24 1.99
N ALA A 39 -24.75 -9.49 2.30
CA ALA A 39 -23.45 -10.12 2.21
C ALA A 39 -22.93 -10.23 0.77
N ALA A 40 -21.81 -9.54 0.53
CA ALA A 40 -20.66 -10.03 -0.23
C ALA A 40 -19.52 -9.06 0.10
N VAL A 41 -18.85 -9.29 1.23
CA VAL A 41 -17.70 -8.50 1.64
C VAL A 41 -16.52 -8.90 0.76
N ASN A 42 -16.52 -8.43 -0.49
CA ASN A 42 -15.28 -8.18 -1.21
C ASN A 42 -14.69 -6.91 -0.61
N THR A 43 -14.11 -7.00 0.59
CA THR A 43 -13.34 -5.90 1.18
C THR A 43 -12.09 -5.70 0.35
N ILE A 44 -12.21 -4.85 -0.66
CA ILE A 44 -11.09 -4.08 -1.15
C ILE A 44 -10.92 -2.97 -0.11
N ASP A 45 -10.26 -3.29 1.00
CA ASP A 45 -9.77 -2.28 1.94
C ASP A 45 -8.66 -1.51 1.22
N THR A 46 -8.99 -0.37 0.60
CA THR A 46 -8.00 0.49 -0.04
C THR A 46 -7.07 1.09 1.02
N ILE A 47 -5.87 0.55 1.13
CA ILE A 47 -4.78 1.05 1.97
C ILE A 47 -4.29 2.37 1.35
N ASN A 48 -4.29 3.46 2.13
CA ASN A 48 -3.91 4.79 1.61
C ASN A 48 -2.68 5.40 2.30
N ASN A 49 -1.98 4.69 3.18
CA ASN A 49 -0.69 5.13 3.73
C ASN A 49 0.13 3.94 4.23
N SER A 50 1.22 3.60 3.54
CA SER A 50 2.26 2.70 4.06
C SER A 50 3.34 3.47 4.80
N GLN A 51 3.90 2.85 5.84
CA GLN A 51 5.00 3.40 6.61
C GLN A 51 6.13 2.37 6.69
N LEU A 52 7.37 2.80 6.51
CA LEU A 52 8.52 1.93 6.80
C LEU A 52 8.54 1.58 8.28
N ILE A 53 8.54 0.29 8.61
CA ILE A 53 8.80 -0.19 9.98
C ILE A 53 10.29 -0.31 10.22
N GLY A 54 11.04 -0.87 9.26
CA GLY A 54 12.49 -0.92 9.35
C GLY A 54 13.15 -1.80 8.29
N VAL A 55 14.49 -1.73 8.25
CA VAL A 55 15.32 -2.55 7.37
C VAL A 55 16.35 -3.32 8.20
N THR A 56 16.50 -4.62 7.94
CA THR A 56 17.40 -5.49 8.72
C THR A 56 18.85 -4.99 8.63
N GLY A 57 19.41 -4.61 9.78
CA GLY A 57 20.81 -4.16 9.90
C GLY A 57 21.83 -5.26 10.19
N PHE A 58 21.39 -6.52 10.20
CA PHE A 58 22.23 -7.69 10.44
C PHE A 58 22.24 -8.61 9.22
N ASP A 59 23.22 -9.52 9.18
CA ASP A 59 23.38 -10.46 8.08
C ASP A 59 22.27 -11.51 8.12
N ILE A 60 21.44 -11.51 7.08
CA ILE A 60 20.46 -12.56 6.80
C ILE A 60 20.81 -13.22 5.47
N MET A 61 20.38 -14.46 5.30
CA MET A 61 20.59 -15.22 4.08
C MET A 61 19.24 -15.53 3.43
N LEU A 62 19.17 -15.41 2.10
CA LEU A 62 18.09 -15.94 1.29
C LEU A 62 18.73 -16.89 0.27
N ASN A 63 18.31 -18.16 0.28
CA ASN A 63 18.86 -19.19 -0.60
C ASN A 63 20.40 -19.25 -0.61
N ASN A 64 21.01 -19.23 0.58
CA ASN A 64 22.45 -19.28 0.81
C ASN A 64 23.25 -18.08 0.27
N ALA A 65 22.59 -16.97 -0.04
CA ALA A 65 23.24 -15.73 -0.46
C ALA A 65 22.86 -14.55 0.46
N PRO A 66 23.75 -13.55 0.63
CA PRO A 66 23.48 -12.39 1.48
C PRO A 66 22.22 -11.65 1.06
N ALA A 67 21.35 -11.39 2.02
CA ALA A 67 20.04 -10.80 1.80
C ALA A 67 19.80 -9.61 2.72
N VAL A 68 18.71 -8.89 2.43
CA VAL A 68 18.20 -7.80 3.24
C VAL A 68 16.68 -7.91 3.34
N GLY A 69 16.16 -7.70 4.54
CA GLY A 69 14.76 -7.70 4.87
C GLY A 69 14.26 -6.27 5.06
N VAL A 70 13.09 -5.97 4.51
CA VAL A 70 12.38 -4.70 4.69
C VAL A 70 10.99 -5.00 5.22
N ALA A 71 10.65 -4.39 6.35
CA ALA A 71 9.32 -4.45 6.94
C ALA A 71 8.57 -3.15 6.64
N ILE A 72 7.41 -3.27 6.00
CA ILE A 72 6.54 -2.17 5.60
C ILE A 72 5.23 -2.33 6.37
N GLY A 73 4.93 -1.37 7.24
CA GLY A 73 3.65 -1.30 7.93
C GLY A 73 2.56 -0.96 6.95
N ILE A 74 1.56 -1.83 6.88
CA ILE A 74 0.34 -1.61 6.11
C ILE A 74 -0.66 -1.04 7.11
N VAL A 75 -0.94 0.25 7.01
CA VAL A 75 -1.85 0.90 7.95
C VAL A 75 -3.27 0.87 7.39
N PRO A 76 -4.18 -0.02 7.85
CA PRO A 76 -5.57 0.37 7.89
C PRO A 76 -5.69 1.45 8.96
N ARG A 77 -6.03 2.68 8.57
CA ARG A 77 -6.28 3.75 9.55
C ARG A 77 -7.51 3.38 10.37
N VAL A 78 -7.30 2.86 11.57
CA VAL A 78 -8.29 2.87 12.64
C VAL A 78 -7.84 3.98 13.59
N ASN A 79 -8.61 5.07 13.66
CA ASN A 79 -8.29 6.24 14.50
C ASN A 79 -6.91 6.91 14.24
N ASN A 80 -6.39 6.85 13.00
CA ASN A 80 -5.11 7.47 12.59
C ASN A 80 -3.82 6.91 13.21
N GLU A 81 -3.86 5.78 13.91
CA GLU A 81 -2.66 5.13 14.45
C GLU A 81 -2.22 3.97 13.54
N PRO A 82 -0.93 3.88 13.16
CA PRO A 82 -0.39 2.71 12.48
C PRO A 82 -0.45 1.49 13.40
N SER A 83 -1.29 0.50 13.07
CA SER A 83 -1.23 -0.78 13.78
C SER A 83 0.01 -1.54 13.32
N SER A 84 0.97 -1.74 14.22
CA SER A 84 2.15 -2.60 14.00
C SER A 84 1.80 -4.08 13.78
N GLN A 85 0.52 -4.46 13.90
CA GLN A 85 0.06 -5.82 13.68
C GLN A 85 -0.08 -6.17 12.19
N ASN A 86 -0.15 -5.15 11.30
CA ASN A 86 -0.32 -5.35 9.88
C ASN A 86 0.92 -4.86 9.12
N PHE A 87 1.66 -5.78 8.52
CA PHE A 87 2.89 -5.44 7.83
C PHE A 87 3.26 -6.46 6.77
N VAL A 88 3.94 -5.99 5.73
CA VAL A 88 4.62 -6.82 4.73
C VAL A 88 6.08 -6.95 5.11
N GLU A 89 6.59 -8.15 5.09
CA GLU A 89 8.02 -8.45 5.11
C GLU A 89 8.46 -8.83 3.71
N VAL A 90 9.48 -8.13 3.21
CA VAL A 90 10.12 -8.44 1.94
C VAL A 90 11.59 -8.75 2.18
N THR A 91 12.03 -9.93 1.80
CA THR A 91 13.44 -10.31 1.80
C THR A 91 13.92 -10.48 0.37
N THR A 92 15.06 -9.87 0.03
CA THR A 92 15.68 -9.99 -1.30
C THR A 92 17.20 -10.06 -1.19
N LEU A 93 17.86 -10.55 -2.24
CA LEU A 93 19.32 -10.60 -2.31
C LEU A 93 19.94 -9.20 -2.35
N ARG A 94 20.99 -8.98 -1.56
CA ARG A 94 21.71 -7.69 -1.53
C ARG A 94 22.29 -7.31 -2.89
N SER A 95 22.72 -8.30 -3.69
CA SER A 95 23.27 -8.09 -5.03
C SER A 95 22.26 -7.52 -6.02
N LEU A 96 20.96 -7.56 -5.71
CA LEU A 96 19.89 -7.01 -6.53
C LEU A 96 19.41 -5.63 -6.04
N ILE A 97 20.05 -5.07 -5.01
CA ILE A 97 19.72 -3.73 -4.52
C ILE A 97 20.38 -2.69 -5.43
N ALA A 98 19.66 -2.28 -6.47
CA ALA A 98 20.03 -1.20 -7.37
C ALA A 98 18.80 -0.36 -7.75
N ALA A 99 19.00 0.92 -8.08
CA ALA A 99 17.93 1.77 -8.59
C ALA A 99 17.31 1.17 -9.86
N ASP A 100 16.03 1.48 -10.09
CA ASP A 100 15.22 1.00 -11.21
C ASP A 100 15.10 -0.54 -11.32
N THR A 101 15.41 -1.27 -10.25
CA THR A 101 15.32 -2.73 -10.23
C THR A 101 13.89 -3.18 -9.94
N THR A 102 13.39 -4.15 -10.70
CA THR A 102 12.09 -4.80 -10.45
C THR A 102 12.30 -6.31 -10.33
N ILE A 103 11.76 -6.89 -9.26
CA ILE A 103 11.82 -8.33 -8.97
C ILE A 103 10.39 -8.83 -8.82
N THR A 104 10.01 -9.83 -9.60
CA THR A 104 8.66 -10.40 -9.59
C THR A 104 8.69 -11.91 -9.39
N ALA A 105 7.63 -12.45 -8.82
CA ALA A 105 7.40 -13.89 -8.77
C ALA A 105 5.90 -14.20 -8.86
N THR A 106 5.52 -15.21 -9.64
CA THR A 106 4.12 -15.64 -9.85
C THR A 106 3.77 -16.87 -9.00
N ALA A 107 4.63 -17.20 -8.04
CA ALA A 107 4.49 -18.25 -7.02
C ALA A 107 5.66 -18.12 -6.03
N ASN A 108 5.79 -19.06 -5.09
CA ASN A 108 7.05 -19.24 -4.34
C ASN A 108 8.10 -19.99 -5.18
N ASN A 109 8.51 -19.40 -6.31
CA ASN A 109 9.39 -20.02 -7.31
C ASN A 109 10.61 -19.16 -7.68
N ASN A 110 10.71 -17.94 -7.15
CA ASN A 110 11.84 -17.05 -7.43
C ASN A 110 12.77 -17.02 -6.22
N ALA A 111 13.98 -17.57 -6.38
CA ALA A 111 14.97 -17.62 -5.31
C ALA A 111 15.52 -16.24 -4.87
N ASN A 112 15.19 -15.18 -5.60
CA ASN A 112 15.70 -13.85 -5.32
C ASN A 112 14.82 -13.02 -4.40
N ILE A 113 13.59 -13.48 -4.10
CA ILE A 113 12.61 -12.73 -3.32
C ILE A 113 11.76 -13.66 -2.45
N SER A 114 11.49 -13.22 -1.24
CA SER A 114 10.50 -13.84 -0.34
C SER A 114 9.66 -12.74 0.26
N ILE A 115 8.34 -12.84 0.10
CA ILE A 115 7.38 -11.90 0.67
C ILE A 115 6.35 -12.65 1.52
N SER A 116 6.10 -12.13 2.72
CA SER A 116 4.97 -12.54 3.55
C SER A 116 4.33 -11.33 4.20
N THR A 117 3.07 -11.46 4.59
CA THR A 117 2.32 -10.40 5.26
C THR A 117 1.67 -10.96 6.51
N TYR A 118 1.69 -10.17 7.57
CA TYR A 118 0.81 -10.37 8.73
C TYR A 118 -0.36 -9.42 8.61
N TRP A 119 -1.58 -9.93 8.78
CA TRP A 119 -2.82 -9.16 8.74
C TRP A 119 -3.83 -9.73 9.73
N ARG A 120 -4.27 -8.91 10.70
CA ARG A 120 -5.25 -9.32 11.73
C ARG A 120 -4.89 -10.66 12.39
N ASP A 121 -3.64 -10.78 12.84
CA ASP A 121 -3.06 -11.97 13.48
C ASP A 121 -2.95 -13.22 12.59
N GLN A 122 -3.25 -13.12 11.29
CA GLN A 122 -3.06 -14.18 10.31
C GLN A 122 -1.81 -13.92 9.46
N ARG A 123 -1.14 -15.00 9.05
CA ARG A 123 0.04 -14.93 8.18
C ARG A 123 -0.32 -15.38 6.77
N TYR A 124 0.01 -14.54 5.80
CA TYR A 124 -0.16 -14.81 4.38
C TYR A 124 1.21 -14.94 3.70
N VAL A 125 1.37 -15.91 2.82
CA VAL A 125 2.66 -16.26 2.20
C VAL A 125 2.54 -16.49 0.70
N GLN A 126 3.68 -16.49 0.01
CA GLN A 126 3.77 -17.03 -1.34
C GLN A 126 3.65 -18.56 -1.31
N SER A 127 2.99 -19.13 -2.32
CA SER A 127 2.80 -20.58 -2.43
C SER A 127 3.09 -21.04 -3.86
N THR A 128 3.60 -22.25 -4.00
CA THR A 128 3.73 -22.93 -5.30
C THR A 128 2.44 -23.63 -5.74
N ALA A 129 1.52 -23.87 -4.80
CA ALA A 129 0.25 -24.56 -5.05
C ALA A 129 -0.94 -23.61 -5.26
N HIS A 130 -0.74 -22.31 -5.01
CA HIS A 130 -1.78 -21.29 -5.11
C HIS A 130 -1.31 -20.14 -6.00
N ASP A 131 -2.26 -19.41 -6.55
CA ASP A 131 -2.05 -18.32 -7.51
C ASP A 131 -1.52 -17.01 -6.86
N THR A 132 -0.40 -17.13 -6.15
CA THR A 132 0.24 -16.01 -5.45
C THR A 132 1.15 -15.21 -6.38
N HIS A 133 1.21 -13.89 -6.21
CA HIS A 133 2.00 -13.01 -7.07
C HIS A 133 2.65 -11.94 -6.23
N VAL A 134 3.91 -11.62 -6.50
CA VAL A 134 4.61 -10.56 -5.77
C VAL A 134 5.48 -9.74 -6.69
N THR A 135 5.59 -8.45 -6.37
CA THR A 135 6.44 -7.49 -7.06
C THR A 135 7.13 -6.61 -6.02
N LEU A 136 8.46 -6.55 -6.08
CA LEU A 136 9.28 -5.56 -5.40
C LEU A 136 9.91 -4.65 -6.46
N ARG A 137 9.84 -3.34 -6.25
CA ARG A 137 10.48 -2.33 -7.09
C ARG A 137 11.37 -1.46 -6.24
N ILE A 138 12.62 -1.31 -6.65
CA ILE A 138 13.55 -0.33 -6.10
C ILE A 138 13.50 0.85 -7.06
N LEU A 139 12.75 1.87 -6.71
CA LEU A 139 12.44 2.99 -7.60
C LEU A 139 13.63 3.94 -7.72
N SER A 140 14.29 4.24 -6.60
CA SER A 140 15.49 5.08 -6.60
C SER A 140 16.33 4.87 -5.35
N LEU A 141 17.63 5.16 -5.47
CA LEU A 141 18.60 5.14 -4.38
C LEU A 141 19.53 6.35 -4.53
N ASP A 142 19.54 7.23 -3.54
CA ASP A 142 20.46 8.35 -3.44
C ASP A 142 21.38 8.14 -2.24
N ARG A 143 22.65 7.81 -2.54
CA ARG A 143 23.68 7.56 -1.54
C ARG A 143 24.17 8.84 -0.85
N LEU A 144 24.05 10.01 -1.48
CA LEU A 144 24.47 11.28 -0.90
C LEU A 144 23.48 11.72 0.17
N SER A 145 22.18 11.73 -0.15
CA SER A 145 21.13 12.06 0.81
C SER A 145 20.74 10.89 1.72
N LYS A 146 21.28 9.69 1.47
CA LYS A 146 20.93 8.44 2.17
C LYS A 146 19.43 8.19 2.16
N THR A 147 18.84 8.33 0.98
CA THR A 147 17.40 8.19 0.76
C THR A 147 17.14 7.20 -0.37
N GLY A 148 16.15 6.33 -0.21
CA GLY A 148 15.71 5.39 -1.22
C GLY A 148 14.19 5.29 -1.25
N PHE A 149 13.66 4.86 -2.39
CA PHE A 149 12.22 4.63 -2.56
C PHE A 149 12.02 3.22 -3.05
N ILE A 150 11.18 2.46 -2.36
CA ILE A 150 10.79 1.12 -2.77
C ILE A 150 9.28 1.03 -2.88
N SER A 151 8.82 0.12 -3.71
CA SER A 151 7.41 -0.23 -3.82
C SER A 151 7.21 -1.73 -3.79
N VAL A 152 6.14 -2.17 -3.13
CA VAL A 152 5.78 -3.57 -2.97
C VAL A 152 4.32 -3.75 -3.35
N GLN A 153 4.03 -4.83 -4.05
CA GLN A 153 2.67 -5.29 -4.34
C GLN A 153 2.66 -6.81 -4.20
N ALA A 154 1.58 -7.35 -3.64
CA ALA A 154 1.50 -8.79 -3.44
C ALA A 154 0.06 -9.31 -3.43
N ARG A 155 -0.11 -10.54 -3.92
CA ARG A 155 -1.26 -11.41 -3.69
C ARG A 155 -0.72 -12.65 -2.98
N LEU A 156 -1.13 -12.85 -1.74
CA LEU A 156 -0.61 -13.89 -0.85
C LEU A 156 -1.75 -14.74 -0.33
N VAL A 157 -1.46 -15.95 0.14
CA VAL A 157 -2.46 -16.92 0.61
C VAL A 157 -2.19 -17.28 2.07
N ASP A 158 -3.25 -17.41 2.86
CA ASP A 158 -3.23 -18.14 4.12
C ASP A 158 -3.36 -19.64 3.80
N LEU A 159 -2.36 -20.43 4.20
CA LEU A 159 -2.30 -21.85 3.85
C LEU A 159 -3.34 -22.69 4.61
N ASP A 160 -3.86 -22.20 5.74
CA ASP A 160 -4.82 -22.94 6.55
C ASP A 160 -6.24 -22.78 5.99
N SER A 161 -6.62 -21.56 5.61
CA SER A 161 -7.95 -21.23 5.09
C SER A 161 -8.03 -21.27 3.56
N GLY A 162 -6.92 -21.11 2.86
CA GLY A 162 -6.86 -20.91 1.41
C GLY A 162 -7.30 -19.51 0.98
N GLU A 163 -7.60 -18.61 1.93
CA GLU A 163 -8.01 -17.24 1.65
C GLU A 163 -6.83 -16.41 1.15
N PHE A 164 -7.12 -15.45 0.27
CA PHE A 164 -6.12 -14.56 -0.30
C PHE A 164 -6.21 -13.17 0.30
N ILE A 165 -5.05 -12.55 0.50
CA ILE A 165 -4.93 -11.12 0.73
C ILE A 165 -4.24 -10.45 -0.45
N HIS A 166 -4.67 -9.22 -0.74
CA HIS A 166 -4.03 -8.35 -1.70
C HIS A 166 -3.40 -7.18 -0.95
N VAL A 167 -2.08 -7.06 -1.10
CA VAL A 167 -1.33 -5.85 -0.78
C VAL A 167 -1.33 -5.04 -2.07
N GLU A 168 -2.05 -3.92 -2.05
CA GLU A 168 -2.01 -2.94 -3.12
C GLU A 168 -0.59 -2.41 -3.34
N GLN A 169 -0.37 -1.66 -4.42
CA GLN A 169 0.96 -1.11 -4.67
C GLN A 169 1.30 -0.05 -3.60
N GLU A 170 2.02 -0.49 -2.58
CA GLU A 170 2.52 0.34 -1.50
C GLU A 170 3.88 0.90 -1.86
N GLN A 171 4.15 2.16 -1.47
CA GLN A 171 5.44 2.81 -1.66
C GLN A 171 5.92 3.39 -0.34
N VAL A 172 7.19 3.18 0.00
CA VAL A 172 7.81 3.75 1.20
C VAL A 172 9.14 4.42 0.88
N VAL A 173 9.42 5.45 1.68
CA VAL A 173 10.72 6.12 1.70
C VAL A 173 11.59 5.45 2.77
N ILE A 174 12.82 5.12 2.40
CA ILE A 174 13.84 4.57 3.28
C ILE A 174 14.92 5.62 3.47
N THR A 175 15.23 5.98 4.72
CA THR A 175 16.20 7.04 5.02
C THR A 175 17.19 6.62 6.11
N GLY A 176 18.28 7.38 6.24
CA GLY A 176 19.17 7.29 7.40
C GLY A 176 19.82 5.92 7.58
N GLN A 177 19.69 5.33 8.78
CA GLN A 177 20.32 4.04 9.08
C GLN A 177 19.68 2.88 8.31
N ASP A 178 18.36 2.93 8.08
CA ASP A 178 17.67 1.91 7.29
C ASP A 178 18.13 1.92 5.83
N PHE A 179 18.45 3.10 5.29
CA PHE A 179 19.07 3.19 3.97
C PHE A 179 20.44 2.53 3.94
N ILE A 180 21.28 2.77 4.94
CA ILE A 180 22.60 2.14 5.07
C ILE A 180 22.45 0.62 5.18
N ASN A 181 21.47 0.15 5.95
CA ASN A 181 21.16 -1.27 6.08
C ASN A 181 20.71 -1.87 4.74
N LEU A 182 19.92 -1.13 3.95
CA LEU A 182 19.42 -1.55 2.64
C LEU A 182 20.55 -1.75 1.63
N VAL A 183 21.37 -0.72 1.41
CA VAL A 183 22.38 -0.73 0.34
C VAL A 183 23.69 -1.41 0.72
N GLY A 184 23.82 -1.84 1.98
CA GLY A 184 25.07 -2.37 2.52
C GLY A 184 26.11 -1.28 2.76
N ARG A 185 27.14 -1.63 3.53
CA ARG A 185 28.31 -0.76 3.75
C ARG A 185 29.19 -0.66 2.51
#